data_AF-A0A2T5JXT3-F1
#
_entry.id   AF-A0A2T5JXT3-F1
#
_cell.length_a   1.000
_cell.length_b   1.000
_cell.length_c   1.000
_cell.angle_alpha   90.00
_cell.angle_beta   90.00
_cell.angle_gamma   90.00
#
_symmetry.space_group_name_H-M   'P 1'
#
loop_
_entity.id
_entity.type
_entity.pdbx_description
1 polymer ?
#
loop_
_entity_poly.entity_id
_entity_poly.type
_entity_poly.pdbx_seq_one_letter_code
_entity_poly.pdbx_strand_id
1 'polypeptide(L)' 'MAAIRVEELIAPRSRVYWITADGEFVASRETQAEALRFARSYADRTGGELISAAIIPLCRRGSAA' A
#
# COMPACT_ATOMS: atom_id res chain seq x y z
N MET A 1 -0.86 -4.06 -18.31
CA MET A 1 -0.91 -2.83 -17.49
C MET A 1 -0.73 -3.27 -16.06
N ALA A 2 0.27 -2.77 -15.33
CA ALA A 2 0.58 -3.28 -13.99
C ALA A 2 -0.43 -2.78 -12.96
N ALA A 3 -0.90 -3.67 -12.08
CA ALA A 3 -1.87 -3.39 -11.04
C ALA A 3 -1.22 -2.82 -9.78
N ILE A 4 -1.38 -1.52 -9.53
CA ILE A 4 -0.79 -0.85 -8.38
C ILE A 4 -1.80 -0.78 -7.23
N ARG A 5 -1.36 -1.11 -6.01
CA ARG A 5 -2.18 -1.12 -4.79
C ARG A 5 -1.44 -0.44 -3.63
N VAL A 6 -2.20 0.09 -2.68
CA VAL A 6 -1.70 0.60 -1.40
C VAL A 6 -2.30 -0.21 -0.25
N GLU A 7 -1.46 -0.85 0.55
CA GLU A 7 -1.83 -1.75 1.64
C GLU A 7 -1.42 -1.13 2.98
N GLU A 8 -2.27 -1.16 4.00
CA GLU A 8 -1.94 -0.62 5.33
C GLU A 8 -1.56 -1.77 6.25
N LEU A 9 -0.33 -1.73 6.75
CA LEU A 9 0.13 -2.64 7.78
C LEU A 9 0.01 -1.95 9.13
N ILE A 10 -0.81 -2.54 10.00
CA ILE A 10 -1.09 -2.02 11.33
C ILE A 10 -0.37 -2.89 12.37
N ALA A 11 0.49 -2.26 13.15
CA ALA A 11 1.05 -2.82 14.37
C ALA A 11 0.51 -2.05 15.60
N PRO A 12 0.64 -2.58 16.83
CA PRO A 12 0.05 -1.96 18.02
C PRO A 12 0.44 -0.49 18.29
N ARG A 13 1.59 -0.03 17.75
CA ARG A 13 2.10 1.34 17.94
C ARG A 13 2.65 1.97 16.66
N SER A 14 2.48 1.32 15.51
CA SER A 14 2.99 1.84 14.25
C SER A 14 2.08 1.43 13.10
N ARG A 15 2.14 2.23 12.05
CA ARG A 15 1.39 2.02 10.82
C ARG A 15 2.34 2.31 9.66
N VAL A 16 2.35 1.43 8.68
CA VAL A 16 3.13 1.62 7.45
C VAL A 16 2.27 1.24 6.26
N TYR A 17 2.41 1.98 5.18
CA TYR A 17 1.65 1.77 3.96
C TYR A 17 2.59 1.18 2.91
N TRP A 18 2.32 -0.04 2.48
CA TRP A 18 3.05 -0.71 1.40
C TRP A 18 2.41 -0.35 0.06
N ILE A 19 3.25 -0.17 -0.95
CA ILE A 19 2.84 0.02 -2.34
C ILE A 19 3.29 -1.22 -3.10
N THR A 20 2.35 -1.91 -3.72
CA THR A 20 2.61 -3.12 -4.52
C THR A 20 2.25 -2.90 -5.98
N ALA A 21 2.97 -3.55 -6.90
CA ALA A 21 2.68 -3.60 -8.33
C ALA A 21 2.60 -5.06 -8.75
N ASP A 22 1.45 -5.50 -9.27
CA ASP A 22 1.16 -6.90 -9.59
C ASP A 22 1.42 -7.89 -8.43
N GLY A 23 1.34 -7.38 -7.18
CA GLY A 23 1.60 -8.15 -5.97
C GLY A 23 3.06 -8.13 -5.50
N GLU A 24 3.97 -7.50 -6.25
CA GLU A 24 5.36 -7.30 -5.84
C GLU A 24 5.52 -6.00 -5.05
N PHE A 25 6.34 -6.03 -4.01
CA PHE A 25 6.64 -4.86 -3.20
C PHE A 25 7.46 -3.84 -4.00
N VAL A 26 7.01 -2.58 -3.99
CA VAL A 26 7.70 -1.46 -4.66
C VAL A 26 8.31 -0.50 -3.64
N ALA A 27 7.53 -0.09 -2.64
CA ALA A 27 7.94 0.92 -1.67
C ALA A 27 7.05 0.91 -0.42
N SER A 28 7.47 1.63 0.63
CA SER A 28 6.65 1.89 1.81
C SER A 28 6.64 3.36 2.21
N ARG A 29 5.55 3.84 2.83
CA ARG A 29 5.43 5.20 3.39
C ARG A 29 4.80 5.16 4.77
N GLU A 30 5.08 6.15 5.60
CA GLU A 30 4.54 6.21 6.97
C GLU A 30 3.12 6.78 7.00
N THR A 31 2.75 7.57 6.00
CA THR A 31 1.43 8.19 5.90
C THR A 31 0.65 7.73 4.66
N GLN A 32 -0.68 7.70 4.78
CA GLN A 32 -1.56 7.34 3.68
C GLN A 32 -1.41 8.33 2.51
N ALA A 33 -1.30 9.62 2.82
CA ALA A 33 -1.19 10.67 1.82
C ALA A 33 0.08 10.53 0.97
N GLU A 34 1.21 10.20 1.61
CA GLU A 34 2.46 9.93 0.90
C GLU A 34 2.39 8.65 0.07
N ALA A 35 1.76 7.61 0.60
CA ALA A 35 1.59 6.34 -0.10
C ALA A 35 0.75 6.52 -1.38
N LEU A 36 -0.38 7.22 -1.29
CA LEU A 36 -1.25 7.52 -2.44
C LEU A 36 -0.56 8.43 -3.46
N ARG A 37 0.15 9.47 -2.99
CA ARG A 37 0.92 10.36 -3.88
C ARG A 37 1.99 9.59 -4.64
N PHE A 38 2.71 8.70 -3.96
CA PHE A 38 3.72 7.85 -4.57
C PHE A 38 3.09 6.86 -5.57
N ALA A 39 2.04 6.15 -5.17
CA ALA A 39 1.38 5.14 -6.01
C ALA A 39 0.83 5.76 -7.30
N ARG A 40 0.22 6.95 -7.23
CA ARG A 40 -0.26 7.68 -8.41
C ARG A 40 0.88 8.08 -9.34
N SER A 41 1.94 8.69 -8.80
CA SER A 41 3.13 9.05 -9.58
C SER A 41 3.84 7.82 -10.18
N TYR A 42 3.81 6.68 -9.50
CA TYR A 42 4.36 5.42 -10.00
C TYR A 42 3.49 4.83 -11.12
N ALA A 43 2.17 4.87 -11.00
CA ALA A 43 1.23 4.47 -12.05
C ALA A 43 1.43 5.26 -13.33
N ASP A 44 1.47 6.60 -13.22
CA ASP A 44 1.65 7.51 -14.36
C ASP A 44 2.97 7.22 -15.10
N ARG A 45 4.05 6.91 -14.37
CA ARG A 45 5.37 6.62 -14.94
C ARG A 45 5.47 5.25 -15.62
N THR A 46 4.78 4.25 -15.08
CA THR A 46 4.87 2.86 -15.55
C THR A 46 3.79 2.50 -16.55
N GLY A 47 2.86 3.43 -16.84
CA GLY A 47 1.63 3.11 -17.55
C GLY A 47 0.82 2.06 -16.79
N GLY A 48 0.92 2.04 -15.46
CA GLY A 48 0.17 1.14 -14.57
C GLY A 48 -1.20 1.73 -14.22
N GLU A 49 -2.05 0.90 -13.62
CA GLU A 49 -3.35 1.32 -13.12
C GLU A 49 -3.33 1.30 -11.59
N LEU A 50 -3.74 2.40 -10.96
CA LEU A 50 -4.01 2.39 -9.52
C LEU A 50 -5.38 1.73 -9.28
N ILE A 51 -5.38 0.42 -9.07
CA ILE A 51 -6.62 -0.38 -9.01
C ILE A 51 -7.31 -0.23 -7.66
N SER A 52 -6.56 0.03 -6.59
CA SER A 52 -7.12 0.26 -5.26
C SER A 52 -6.34 1.31 -4.49
N ALA A 53 -7.02 2.42 -4.19
CA ALA A 53 -6.64 3.38 -3.16
C ALA A 53 -7.28 3.05 -1.80
N ALA A 54 -8.14 2.02 -1.74
CA ALA A 54 -8.73 1.53 -0.51
C ALA A 54 -7.64 0.81 0.27
N ILE A 55 -7.32 1.38 1.43
CA ILE A 55 -6.47 0.75 2.43
C ILE A 55 -6.97 -0.67 2.69
N ILE A 56 -6.15 -1.68 2.40
CA ILE A 56 -6.37 -3.05 2.86
C ILE A 56 -5.59 -3.21 4.18
N PRO A 57 -6.25 -3.19 5.34
CA PRO A 57 -5.57 -3.40 6.60
C PRO A 57 -5.13 -4.86 6.71
N LEU A 58 -3.82 -5.09 6.81
CA LEU A 58 -3.26 -6.36 7.26
C LEU A 58 -3.48 -6.46 8.78
N CYS A 59 -4.73 -6.72 9.18
CA CYS A 59 -5.06 -7.04 10.55
C CYS A 59 -4.40 -8.38 10.90
N ARG A 60 -3.47 -8.37 11.86
CA ARG A 60 -3.10 -9.61 12.57
C ARG A 60 -4.40 -10.26 13.06
N ARG A 61 -4.62 -11.54 12.68
CA ARG A 61 -5.49 -12.43 13.47
C ARG A 61 -5.06 -12.26 14.93
N GLY A 62 -6.02 -11.97 15.79
CA GLY A 62 -5.79 -11.58 17.17
C GLY A 62 -4.72 -12.45 17.82
N SER A 63 -3.71 -11.79 18.40
CA SER A 63 -2.93 -12.42 19.45
C SER A 63 -3.83 -12.43 20.69
N ALA A 64 -4.75 -13.38 20.73
CA ALA A 64 -5.30 -13.86 21.98
C ALA A 64 -4.17 -14.65 22.65
N ALA A 65 -3.59 -14.07 23.68
CA ALA A 65 -2.81 -14.76 24.69
C ALA A 65 -3.24 -14.20 26.05
#